data_AF-A0A6M2E620-F1
#
_entry.id   AF-A0A6M2E620-F1
#
_cell.length_a   1.000
_cell.length_b   1.000
_cell.length_c   1.000
_cell.angle_alpha   90.00
_cell.angle_beta   90.00
_cell.angle_gamma   90.00
#
_symmetry.space_group_name_H-M   'P 1'
#
loop_
_entity.id
_entity.type
_entity.pdbx_description
1 polymer ?
#
loop_
_entity_poly.entity_id
_entity_poly.type
_entity_poly.pdbx_seq_one_letter_code
_entity_poly.pdbx_strand_id
1 'polypeptide(L)'
;MLIKVLDRLLVYLRVVHSVDYYNHSEYASEDEMPNRCSIMYARGSPPSSKVTQQEVADYISHFESKIAPFLQPSTKLSEEEANRLGRKDAEAEVEKFVVANTQELSKDKWLCPLSGKKFKGPEFVRMHIFNKHAEKVEEV
;
A
#
# COMPACT_ATOMS: atom_id res chain seq x y z
N MET A 1 -22.39 32.96 -6.38
CA MET A 1 -21.38 32.40 -7.31
C MET A 1 -20.49 31.35 -6.66
N LEU A 2 -20.02 31.53 -5.42
CA LEU A 2 -19.11 30.59 -4.73
C LEU A 2 -19.68 29.17 -4.52
N ILE A 3 -20.95 29.06 -4.13
CA ILE A 3 -21.61 27.76 -3.90
C ILE A 3 -21.53 26.86 -5.14
N LYS A 4 -21.76 27.40 -6.33
CA LYS A 4 -21.67 26.64 -7.59
C LYS A 4 -20.25 26.12 -7.87
N VAL A 5 -19.23 26.84 -7.42
CA VAL A 5 -17.83 26.40 -7.57
C VAL A 5 -17.56 25.28 -6.59
N LEU A 6 -17.97 25.44 -5.32
CA LEU A 6 -17.85 24.41 -4.30
C LEU A 6 -18.55 23.11 -4.75
N ASP A 7 -19.80 23.19 -5.22
CA ASP A 7 -20.56 22.00 -5.62
C ASP A 7 -19.86 21.21 -6.73
N ARG A 8 -19.16 21.87 -7.67
CA ARG A 8 -18.34 21.18 -8.69
C ARG A 8 -17.17 20.41 -8.10
N LEU A 9 -16.50 20.99 -7.10
CA LEU A 9 -15.42 20.31 -6.38
C LEU A 9 -15.94 19.10 -5.60
N LEU A 10 -17.08 19.26 -4.92
CA LEU A 10 -17.67 18.18 -4.12
C LEU A 10 -18.18 17.03 -4.97
N VAL A 11 -18.81 17.32 -6.11
CA VAL A 11 -19.24 16.29 -7.06
C VAL A 11 -18.03 15.58 -7.66
N TYR A 12 -16.96 16.30 -7.99
CA TYR A 12 -15.72 15.68 -8.47
C TYR A 12 -15.12 14.73 -7.43
N LEU A 13 -14.98 15.17 -6.17
CA LEU A 13 -14.51 14.32 -5.07
C LEU A 13 -15.38 13.06 -4.90
N ARG A 14 -16.70 13.21 -4.93
CA ARG A 14 -17.62 12.10 -4.70
C ARG A 14 -17.66 11.09 -5.84
N VAL A 15 -17.68 11.55 -7.09
CA VAL A 15 -17.86 10.70 -8.28
C VAL A 15 -16.55 10.08 -8.74
N VAL A 16 -15.42 10.78 -8.59
CA VAL A 16 -14.12 10.32 -9.08
C VAL A 16 -13.32 9.62 -7.99
N HIS A 17 -13.34 10.16 -6.77
CA HIS A 17 -12.49 9.68 -5.67
C HIS A 17 -13.28 8.96 -4.57
N SER A 18 -14.60 8.79 -4.74
CA SER A 18 -15.47 8.15 -3.75
C SER A 18 -15.39 8.81 -2.36
N VAL A 19 -15.10 10.12 -2.31
CA VAL A 19 -15.02 10.90 -1.06
C VAL A 19 -16.30 11.66 -0.82
N ASP A 20 -16.97 11.38 0.30
CA ASP A 20 -18.06 12.18 0.82
C ASP A 20 -17.53 13.29 1.75
N TYR A 21 -17.54 14.51 1.21
CA TYR A 21 -17.00 15.68 1.88
C TYR A 21 -17.74 16.03 3.17
N TYR A 22 -19.08 16.05 3.16
CA TYR A 22 -19.85 16.49 4.33
C TYR A 22 -19.95 15.41 5.41
N ASN A 23 -19.82 14.13 5.03
CA ASN A 23 -19.74 13.03 5.99
C ASN A 23 -18.30 12.77 6.50
N HIS A 24 -17.29 13.40 5.91
CA HIS A 24 -15.88 13.18 6.23
C HIS A 24 -15.49 11.70 6.07
N SER A 25 -15.89 11.07 4.96
CA SER A 25 -15.69 9.64 4.72
C SER A 25 -15.25 9.35 3.30
N GLU A 26 -14.49 8.27 3.13
CA GLU A 26 -14.11 7.70 1.84
C GLU A 26 -14.74 6.31 1.69
N TYR A 27 -15.22 5.99 0.49
CA TYR A 27 -15.75 4.68 0.13
C TYR A 27 -14.73 3.95 -0.76
N ALA A 28 -13.69 3.37 -0.13
CA ALA A 28 -12.48 2.88 -0.80
C ALA A 28 -12.69 1.80 -1.88
N SER A 29 -13.75 0.98 -1.77
CA SER A 29 -14.04 -0.13 -2.72
C SER A 29 -15.44 0.02 -3.34
N GLU A 30 -15.92 1.25 -3.47
CA GLU A 30 -17.28 1.50 -3.95
C GLU A 30 -17.50 1.04 -5.40
N ASP A 31 -16.44 0.96 -6.20
CA ASP A 31 -16.47 0.46 -7.57
C ASP A 31 -16.78 -1.05 -7.67
N GLU A 32 -16.43 -1.81 -6.62
CA GLU A 32 -16.73 -3.24 -6.49
C GLU A 32 -18.10 -3.50 -5.84
N MET A 33 -18.72 -2.49 -5.21
CA MET A 33 -20.01 -2.65 -4.55
C MET A 33 -21.18 -2.71 -5.56
N PRO A 34 -22.27 -3.42 -5.24
CA PRO A 34 -23.44 -3.52 -6.12
C PRO A 34 -24.04 -2.17 -6.52
N ASN A 35 -24.03 -1.20 -5.60
CA ASN A 35 -24.51 0.15 -5.83
C ASN A 35 -23.33 1.12 -5.86
N ARG A 36 -22.90 1.49 -7.06
CA ARG A 36 -21.82 2.47 -7.27
C ARG A 36 -22.35 3.89 -7.02
N CYS A 37 -21.58 4.70 -6.30
CA CYS A 37 -21.92 6.08 -5.92
C CYS A 37 -23.27 6.19 -5.18
N SER A 38 -23.49 5.39 -4.12
CA SER A 38 -24.81 5.22 -3.50
C SER A 38 -25.26 6.41 -2.65
N ILE A 39 -24.47 6.78 -1.63
CA ILE A 39 -24.84 7.81 -0.64
C ILE A 39 -23.99 9.07 -0.84
N MET A 40 -24.60 10.24 -0.77
CA MET A 40 -23.92 11.53 -0.75
C MET A 40 -24.61 12.47 0.24
N TYR A 41 -23.86 12.95 1.23
CA TYR A 41 -24.34 13.92 2.20
C TYR A 41 -24.35 15.33 1.61
N ALA A 42 -25.30 16.14 2.05
CA ALA A 42 -25.51 17.51 1.58
C ALA A 42 -25.69 18.48 2.75
N ARG A 43 -25.66 19.78 2.45
CA ARG A 43 -25.94 20.82 3.44
C ARG A 43 -27.37 20.69 3.96
N GLY A 44 -27.53 20.83 5.28
CA GLY A 44 -28.84 20.87 5.92
C GLY A 44 -29.60 22.16 5.66
N SER A 45 -30.83 22.22 6.16
CA SER A 45 -31.64 23.44 6.15
C SER A 45 -30.93 24.59 6.89
N PRO A 46 -31.11 25.85 6.46
CA PRO A 46 -30.56 26.99 7.17
C PRO A 46 -30.98 27.00 8.64
N PRO A 47 -30.08 27.35 9.57
CA PRO A 47 -30.41 27.44 10.98
C PRO A 47 -31.46 28.53 11.22
N SER A 48 -32.37 28.28 12.18
CA SER A 48 -33.42 29.23 12.56
C SER A 48 -32.91 30.35 13.48
N SER A 49 -31.83 30.10 14.22
CA SER A 49 -31.13 31.07 15.06
C SER A 49 -29.98 31.75 14.30
N LYS A 50 -29.56 32.92 14.80
CA LYS A 50 -28.35 33.58 14.30
C LYS A 50 -27.12 32.73 14.65
N VAL A 51 -26.31 32.43 13.63
CA VAL A 51 -25.02 31.75 13.80
C VAL A 51 -23.99 32.76 14.29
N THR A 52 -23.31 32.42 15.37
CA THR A 52 -22.22 33.19 15.97
C THR A 52 -20.89 32.91 15.27
N GLN A 53 -19.95 33.84 15.39
CA GLN A 53 -18.60 33.65 14.83
C GLN A 53 -17.84 32.51 15.52
N GLN A 54 -18.10 32.27 16.81
CA GLN A 54 -17.49 31.17 17.55
C GLN A 54 -17.95 29.82 17.00
N GLU A 55 -19.25 29.64 16.75
CA GLU A 55 -19.79 28.41 16.15
C GLU A 55 -19.19 28.12 14.77
N VAL A 56 -18.93 29.16 13.97
CA VAL A 56 -18.26 29.02 12.67
C VAL A 56 -16.82 28.55 12.86
N ALA A 57 -16.07 29.17 13.77
CA ALA A 57 -14.69 28.80 14.05
C ALA A 57 -14.58 27.36 14.58
N ASP A 58 -15.47 26.98 15.49
CA ASP A 58 -15.53 25.63 16.06
C ASP A 58 -15.86 24.59 14.99
N TYR A 59 -16.81 24.90 14.10
CA TYR A 59 -17.14 24.03 12.96
C TYR A 59 -15.95 23.83 12.03
N ILE A 60 -15.25 24.90 11.66
CA ILE A 60 -14.07 24.82 10.78
C ILE A 60 -12.98 23.96 11.43
N SER A 61 -12.63 24.23 12.69
CA SER A 61 -11.61 23.47 13.42
C SER A 61 -11.99 21.99 13.54
N HIS A 62 -13.26 21.69 13.80
CA HIS A 62 -13.74 20.32 13.87
C HIS A 62 -13.66 19.62 12.51
N PHE A 63 -14.13 20.28 11.46
CA PHE A 63 -14.13 19.76 10.10
C PHE A 63 -12.70 19.45 9.62
N GLU A 64 -11.77 20.39 9.82
CA GLU A 64 -10.35 20.20 9.47
C GLU A 64 -9.74 19.02 10.21
N SER A 65 -10.05 18.84 11.50
CA SER A 65 -9.57 17.70 12.28
C SER A 65 -10.05 16.35 11.73
N LYS A 66 -11.27 16.30 11.18
CA LYS A 66 -11.87 15.10 10.59
C LYS A 66 -11.32 14.81 9.19
N ILE A 67 -10.99 15.84 8.42
CA ILE A 67 -10.46 15.69 7.07
C ILE A 67 -8.95 15.44 7.05
N ALA A 68 -8.21 15.93 8.06
CA ALA A 68 -6.75 15.83 8.12
C ALA A 68 -6.18 14.43 7.84
N PRO A 69 -6.79 13.30 8.28
CA PRO A 69 -6.31 11.97 7.96
C PRO A 69 -6.31 11.63 6.46
N PHE A 70 -7.26 12.13 5.66
CA PHE A 70 -7.30 11.88 4.21
C PHE A 70 -6.15 12.54 3.45
N LEU A 71 -5.50 13.53 4.07
CA LEU A 71 -4.39 14.28 3.49
C LEU A 71 -3.03 13.72 3.94
N GLN A 72 -3.01 12.76 4.86
CA GLN A 72 -1.77 12.17 5.35
C GLN A 72 -1.20 11.23 4.28
N PRO A 73 0.04 11.46 3.81
CA PRO A 73 0.68 10.50 2.93
C PRO A 73 0.95 9.20 3.69
N SER A 74 1.05 8.09 2.94
CA SER A 74 1.49 6.82 3.52
C SER A 74 2.86 7.00 4.19
N THR A 75 2.89 6.80 5.51
CA THR A 75 4.11 6.91 6.30
C THR A 75 4.97 5.68 6.05
N LYS A 76 6.15 5.89 5.49
CA LYS A 76 7.17 4.83 5.41
C LYS A 76 7.95 4.82 6.73
N LEU A 77 8.22 3.62 7.24
CA LEU A 77 9.11 3.45 8.37
C LEU A 77 10.52 3.92 8.01
N SER A 78 11.26 4.42 8.99
CA SER A 78 12.69 4.66 8.84
C SER A 78 13.42 3.34 8.60
N GLU A 79 14.57 3.39 7.94
CA GLU A 79 15.38 2.19 7.70
C GLU A 79 15.79 1.51 9.02
N GLU A 80 16.12 2.29 10.04
CA GLU A 80 16.48 1.80 11.38
C GLU A 80 15.33 1.01 12.02
N GLU A 81 14.10 1.54 11.98
CA GLU A 81 12.93 0.88 12.53
C GLU A 81 12.54 -0.35 11.73
N ALA A 82 12.61 -0.27 10.40
CA ALA A 82 12.34 -1.40 9.53
C ALA A 82 13.33 -2.54 9.81
N ASN A 83 14.63 -2.22 9.96
CA ASN A 83 15.66 -3.20 10.31
C ASN A 83 15.43 -3.79 11.71
N ARG A 84 15.05 -2.98 12.70
CA ARG A 84 14.68 -3.45 14.05
C ARG A 84 13.48 -4.40 14.02
N LEU A 85 12.53 -4.19 13.12
CA LEU A 85 11.37 -5.06 12.91
C LEU A 85 11.69 -6.29 12.05
N GLY A 86 12.94 -6.49 11.63
CA GLY A 86 13.36 -7.66 10.87
C GLY A 86 13.15 -7.54 9.37
N ARG A 87 13.28 -6.33 8.81
CA ARG A 87 13.33 -6.15 7.35
C ARG A 87 14.39 -7.07 6.76
N LYS A 88 13.96 -7.91 5.81
CA LYS A 88 14.83 -8.83 5.10
C LYS A 88 15.65 -8.08 4.06
N ASP A 89 16.92 -8.42 3.97
CA ASP A 89 17.79 -7.98 2.89
C ASP A 89 17.64 -8.92 1.69
N ALA A 90 17.34 -8.35 0.52
CA ALA A 90 17.02 -9.13 -0.68
C ALA A 90 18.21 -10.00 -1.11
N GLU A 91 19.42 -9.45 -1.12
CA GLU A 91 20.63 -10.19 -1.52
C GLU A 91 20.95 -11.32 -0.54
N ALA A 92 20.79 -11.08 0.76
CA ALA A 92 20.99 -12.09 1.79
C ALA A 92 19.96 -13.23 1.70
N GLU A 93 18.70 -12.95 1.38
CA GLU A 93 17.68 -13.99 1.20
C GLU A 93 17.92 -14.80 -0.09
N VAL A 94 18.31 -14.15 -1.19
CA VAL A 94 18.75 -14.84 -2.41
C VAL A 94 19.97 -15.72 -2.14
N GLU A 95 20.93 -15.26 -1.34
CA GLU A 95 22.10 -16.06 -0.98
C GLU A 95 21.69 -17.28 -0.14
N LYS A 96 20.82 -17.11 0.85
CA LYS A 96 20.25 -18.23 1.62
C LYS A 96 19.53 -19.22 0.71
N PHE A 97 18.80 -18.74 -0.29
CA PHE A 97 18.14 -19.59 -1.28
C PHE A 97 19.15 -20.38 -2.11
N VAL A 98 20.21 -19.74 -2.63
CA VAL A 98 21.26 -20.42 -3.41
C VAL A 98 21.96 -21.48 -2.56
N VAL A 99 22.32 -21.15 -1.31
CA VAL A 99 22.97 -22.07 -0.37
C VAL A 99 22.06 -23.27 -0.06
N ALA A 100 20.79 -23.04 0.25
CA ALA A 100 19.83 -24.11 0.52
C ALA A 100 19.62 -25.04 -0.69
N ASN A 101 19.78 -24.51 -1.90
CA ASN A 101 19.68 -25.26 -3.15
C ASN A 101 21.04 -25.74 -3.70
N THR A 102 22.09 -25.70 -2.88
CA THR A 102 23.43 -26.22 -3.19
C THR A 102 23.82 -27.28 -2.16
N GLN A 103 23.44 -28.54 -2.42
CA GLN A 103 23.61 -29.63 -1.47
C GLN A 103 24.84 -30.49 -1.80
N GLU A 104 25.72 -30.70 -0.82
CA GLU A 104 26.83 -31.64 -0.96
C GLU A 104 26.35 -33.07 -0.67
N LEU A 105 26.47 -33.97 -1.66
CA LEU A 105 26.12 -35.39 -1.48
C LEU A 105 27.31 -36.20 -0.99
N SER A 106 28.48 -35.93 -1.56
CA SER A 106 29.78 -36.46 -1.14
C SER A 106 30.88 -35.61 -1.75
N LYS A 107 32.14 -35.90 -1.38
CA LYS A 107 33.30 -35.14 -1.88
C LYS A 107 33.27 -35.01 -3.41
N ASP A 108 33.37 -33.77 -3.89
CA ASP A 108 33.32 -33.38 -5.30
C ASP A 108 32.00 -33.74 -6.03
N LYS A 109 30.90 -33.97 -5.29
CA LYS A 109 29.57 -34.27 -5.82
C LYS A 109 28.49 -33.42 -5.15
N TRP A 110 28.00 -32.45 -5.90
CA TRP A 110 26.98 -31.50 -5.49
C TRP A 110 25.67 -31.73 -6.25
N LEU A 111 24.54 -31.38 -5.65
CA LEU A 111 23.20 -31.54 -6.22
C LEU A 111 22.41 -30.24 -6.11
N CYS A 112 21.76 -29.86 -7.21
CA CYS A 112 20.73 -28.82 -7.20
C CYS A 112 19.34 -29.48 -7.06
N PRO A 113 18.60 -29.31 -5.95
CA PRO A 113 17.30 -29.94 -5.77
C PRO A 113 16.21 -29.35 -6.67
N LEU A 114 16.41 -28.14 -7.20
CA LEU A 114 15.48 -27.52 -8.17
C LEU A 114 15.40 -28.28 -9.50
N SER A 115 16.48 -28.95 -9.91
CA SER A 115 16.57 -29.65 -11.20
C SER A 115 16.99 -31.12 -11.11
N GLY A 116 17.45 -31.58 -9.93
CA GLY A 116 18.03 -32.90 -9.73
C GLY A 116 19.40 -33.11 -10.39
N LYS A 117 20.01 -32.07 -10.98
CA LYS A 117 21.30 -32.17 -11.67
C LYS A 117 22.46 -32.21 -10.68
N LYS A 118 23.46 -33.04 -11.00
CA LYS A 118 24.69 -33.21 -10.22
C LYS A 118 25.84 -32.39 -10.81
N PHE A 119 26.66 -31.79 -9.95
CA PHE A 119 27.76 -30.90 -10.31
C PHE A 119 29.04 -31.28 -9.56
N LYS A 120 30.19 -30.84 -10.08
CA LYS A 120 31.52 -31.12 -9.49
C LYS A 120 31.95 -30.10 -8.44
N GLY A 121 31.20 -29.02 -8.26
CA GLY A 121 31.50 -27.96 -7.30
C GLY A 121 30.29 -27.04 -7.07
N PRO A 122 30.25 -26.34 -5.93
CA PRO A 122 29.14 -25.47 -5.55
C PRO A 122 29.00 -24.25 -6.46
N GLU A 123 30.10 -23.71 -7.01
CA GLU A 123 30.10 -22.60 -7.96
C GLU A 123 29.34 -22.91 -9.24
N PHE A 124 29.41 -24.16 -9.72
CA PHE A 124 28.65 -24.61 -10.88
C PHE A 124 27.15 -24.72 -10.57
N VAL A 125 26.78 -25.07 -9.34
CA VAL A 125 25.39 -25.07 -8.89
C VAL A 125 24.86 -23.64 -8.84
N ARG A 126 25.63 -22.70 -8.28
CA ARG A 126 25.29 -21.27 -8.27
C ARG A 126 25.04 -20.75 -9.68
N MET A 127 26.00 -20.92 -10.60
CA MET A 127 25.84 -20.50 -11.99
C MET A 127 24.63 -21.17 -12.65
N HIS A 128 24.36 -22.44 -12.35
CA HIS A 128 23.18 -23.14 -12.85
C HIS A 128 21.89 -22.51 -12.33
N ILE A 129 21.79 -22.20 -11.03
CA ILE A 129 20.61 -21.55 -10.43
C ILE A 129 20.34 -20.20 -11.12
N PHE A 130 21.33 -19.31 -11.22
CA PHE A 130 21.13 -17.99 -11.84
C PHE A 130 20.83 -18.05 -13.34
N ASN A 131 21.36 -19.04 -14.08
CA ASN A 131 21.15 -19.11 -15.53
C ASN A 131 19.93 -19.94 -15.95
N LYS A 132 19.50 -20.90 -15.13
CA LYS A 132 18.45 -21.88 -15.48
C LYS A 132 17.23 -21.84 -14.58
N HIS A 133 17.32 -21.13 -13.46
CA HIS A 133 16.23 -20.92 -12.51
C HIS A 133 16.14 -19.44 -12.11
N ALA A 134 16.39 -18.54 -13.08
CA ALA A 134 16.37 -17.10 -12.86
C ALA A 134 15.00 -16.64 -12.35
N GLU A 135 13.93 -17.23 -12.87
CA GLU A 135 12.55 -17.00 -12.42
C GLU A 135 12.37 -17.30 -10.94
N LYS A 136 13.03 -18.34 -10.42
CA LYS A 136 12.98 -18.70 -9.00
C LYS A 136 13.81 -17.79 -8.12
N VAL A 137 14.83 -17.14 -8.68
CA VAL A 137 15.64 -16.16 -7.96
C VAL A 137 14.91 -14.82 -7.89
N GLU A 138 14.18 -14.43 -8.95
CA GLU A 138 13.34 -13.22 -8.95
C GLU A 138 12.12 -13.33 -8.01
N GLU A 139 11.61 -14.54 -7.78
CA GLU A 139 10.52 -14.81 -6.83
C GLU A 139 10.92 -14.77 -5.35
N VAL A 140 12.23 -14.74 -5.03
CA VAL A 140 12.78 -14.72 -3.67
C VAL A 140 12.94 -13.29 -3.16
#